data_AF-A0A7K3Y3F4-F1
#
_entry.id   AF-A0A7K3Y3F4-F1
#
_cell.length_a   1.000
_cell.length_b   1.000
_cell.length_c   1.000
_cell.angle_alpha   90.00
_cell.angle_beta   90.00
_cell.angle_gamma   90.00
#
_symmetry.space_group_name_H-M   'P 1'
#
loop_
_entity.id
_entity.type
_entity.pdbx_description
1 polymer ?
#
loop_
_entity_poly.entity_id
_entity_poly.type
_entity_poly.pdbx_seq_one_letter_code
_entity_poly.pdbx_strand_id
1 'polypeptide(L)'
;FCPNCERKTRLDLVMNRCRFVDTQKLRIQESPEGLRGGEQPQTLDVDATDDLTGLVAPGDRVVVNGILRSVQRVNYGQKSTLFDIYLECNSVEIAEKEFEEISITEEDEAEIKALSRDPMIYKKITRSIAPTIYGTDDVKEAIALQLFGGIAKDMPDGSRLRGDVHVLLVGDPGIAKSQILRYVVKLSPRGIYTSGKSSTSAGLTATAVKDEFGDGRWTLEAGALVLADMGIAAVDEMDKMAKEDRSALHEAMEQQCYDDETEVLTEAGWKLFRDVTADDHVATLSPDGRLEYASPVGFTASEYDGDLYYIKSRQVDLAVTPNHRMYVNVNRRANEWEGFGLIRMDELPIHKRMRFKRNAVWEGERQETYEIPPVIKFANQNSKGRLTDPIHIEMDDWLEFLGYFLSEGTVQRHYQTGVPYRVTISQKVPESTEAIRRCLERLPFRFSYDGMNFAINSKQLAVHLAPFGKCHEKYVPGYARSLPPEQIRVLLDALMLGDGYVNRSTGVPVYTTSSKRLAGDITELLLKVGWSGNT
;
A
#
# COMPACT_ATOMS: atom_id res chain seq x y z
N PHE A 1 -14.87 -37.65 44.05
CA PHE A 1 -15.78 -37.94 45.18
C PHE A 1 -15.97 -36.65 45.95
N CYS A 2 -17.20 -36.30 46.35
CA CYS A 2 -17.39 -35.14 47.23
C CYS A 2 -16.90 -35.52 48.64
N PRO A 3 -15.90 -34.83 49.20
CA PRO A 3 -15.33 -35.19 50.50
C PRO A 3 -16.34 -35.12 51.65
N ASN A 4 -17.48 -34.42 51.47
CA ASN A 4 -18.49 -34.26 52.50
C ASN A 4 -19.62 -35.31 52.46
N CYS A 5 -19.80 -36.03 51.34
CA CYS A 5 -20.91 -36.99 51.22
C CYS A 5 -20.53 -38.32 50.56
N GLU A 6 -19.26 -38.51 50.18
CA GLU A 6 -18.68 -39.73 49.59
C GLU A 6 -19.44 -40.28 48.36
N ARG A 7 -20.34 -39.49 47.78
CA ARG A 7 -21.10 -39.84 46.58
C ARG A 7 -20.47 -39.21 45.34
N LYS A 8 -20.60 -39.90 44.20
CA LYS A 8 -20.30 -39.34 42.88
C LYS A 8 -21.41 -38.34 42.52
N THR A 9 -21.17 -37.08 42.85
CA THR A 9 -22.07 -35.96 42.58
C THR A 9 -21.40 -35.02 41.58
N ARG A 10 -22.19 -34.31 40.76
CA ARG A 10 -21.68 -33.26 39.87
C ARG A 10 -21.12 -32.12 40.72
N LEU A 11 -19.88 -31.72 40.43
CA LEU A 11 -19.22 -30.60 41.09
C LEU A 11 -19.20 -29.44 40.10
N ASP A 12 -19.60 -28.26 40.55
CA ASP A 12 -19.51 -27.04 39.75
C ASP A 12 -18.23 -26.29 40.12
N LEU A 13 -17.51 -25.82 39.10
CA LEU A 13 -16.25 -25.09 39.25
C LEU A 13 -16.55 -23.65 39.70
N VAL A 14 -15.98 -23.24 40.84
CA VAL A 14 -16.10 -21.86 41.33
C VAL A 14 -14.90 -21.05 40.87
N MET A 15 -15.04 -20.36 39.74
CA MET A 15 -13.99 -19.54 39.09
C MET A 15 -13.26 -18.63 40.09
N ASN A 16 -14.00 -17.95 40.98
CA ASN A 16 -13.46 -16.94 41.90
C ASN A 16 -12.55 -17.50 43.02
N ARG A 17 -12.49 -18.82 43.17
CA ARG A 17 -11.62 -19.50 44.16
C ARG A 17 -10.50 -20.31 43.48
N CYS A 18 -10.40 -20.23 42.16
CA CYS A 18 -9.34 -20.87 41.40
C CYS A 18 -8.15 -19.92 41.25
N ARG A 19 -6.93 -20.46 41.36
CA ARG A 19 -5.72 -19.78 40.89
C ARG A 19 -5.46 -20.26 39.48
N PHE A 20 -5.43 -19.33 38.54
CA PHE A 20 -5.08 -19.60 37.15
C PHE A 20 -3.59 -19.35 36.97
N VAL A 21 -2.97 -20.16 36.11
CA VAL A 21 -1.56 -20.04 35.74
C VAL A 21 -1.54 -19.99 34.23
N ASP A 22 -0.76 -19.07 33.68
CA ASP A 22 -0.62 -18.92 32.25
C ASP A 22 0.08 -20.15 31.67
N THR A 23 -0.34 -20.57 30.48
CA THR A 23 0.21 -21.75 29.80
C THR A 23 0.39 -21.43 28.33
N GLN A 24 1.57 -21.72 27.82
CA GLN A 24 1.93 -21.56 26.42
C GLN A 24 2.42 -22.89 25.88
N LYS A 25 1.92 -23.28 24.70
CA LYS A 25 2.42 -24.44 23.96
C LYS A 25 3.43 -23.99 22.94
N LEU A 26 4.60 -24.61 22.95
CA LEU A 26 5.69 -24.37 22.01
C LEU A 26 5.87 -25.64 21.18
N ARG A 27 6.09 -25.50 19.87
CA ARG A 27 6.51 -26.62 19.02
C ARG A 27 7.94 -26.38 18.62
N ILE A 28 8.83 -27.25 19.09
CA ILE A 28 10.26 -27.15 18.82
C ILE A 28 10.60 -28.08 17.66
N GLN A 29 11.41 -27.58 16.74
CA GLN A 29 11.92 -28.33 15.61
C GLN A 29 13.42 -28.56 15.76
N GLU A 30 13.89 -29.74 15.36
CA GLU A 30 15.32 -30.05 15.35
C GLU A 30 16.11 -29.12 14.43
N SER A 31 17.29 -28.69 14.87
CA SER A 31 18.16 -27.79 14.10
C SER A 31 18.65 -28.47 12.81
N PRO A 32 18.55 -27.80 11.65
CA PRO A 32 18.91 -28.38 10.35
C PRO A 32 20.41 -28.69 10.19
N GLU A 33 21.27 -28.12 11.04
CA GLU A 33 22.73 -28.31 11.00
C GLU A 33 23.20 -29.71 11.40
N GLY A 34 22.45 -30.38 12.29
CA GLY A 34 22.75 -31.74 12.76
C GLY A 34 22.23 -32.84 11.83
N LEU A 35 21.35 -32.50 10.88
CA LEU A 35 20.67 -33.46 10.02
C LEU A 35 21.57 -33.93 8.89
N ARG A 36 21.51 -35.23 8.59
CA ARG A 36 22.13 -35.77 7.38
C ARG A 36 21.33 -35.30 6.17
N GLY A 37 22.01 -34.83 5.13
CA GLY A 37 21.36 -34.21 3.97
C GLY A 37 20.23 -35.07 3.38
N GLY A 38 18.99 -34.57 3.49
CA GLY A 38 17.77 -35.21 2.99
C GLY A 38 16.82 -35.76 4.06
N GLU A 39 17.19 -35.73 5.34
CA GLU A 39 16.34 -36.15 6.45
C GLU A 39 15.35 -35.04 6.86
N GLN A 40 14.11 -35.42 7.19
CA GLN A 40 13.09 -34.46 7.66
C GLN A 40 13.30 -34.16 9.15
N PRO A 41 13.41 -32.87 9.54
CA PRO A 41 13.53 -32.48 10.93
C PRO A 41 12.34 -32.99 11.74
N GLN A 42 12.62 -33.60 12.88
CA GLN A 42 11.58 -34.02 13.82
C GLN A 42 11.08 -32.82 14.63
N THR A 43 9.86 -32.94 15.16
CA THR A 43 9.25 -31.92 16.00
C THR A 43 8.82 -32.51 17.34
N LEU A 44 8.85 -31.70 18.40
CA LEU A 44 8.42 -32.06 19.73
C LEU A 44 7.59 -30.92 20.32
N ASP A 45 6.42 -31.26 20.86
CA ASP A 45 5.56 -30.31 21.56
C ASP A 45 6.03 -30.13 23.00
N VAL A 46 6.08 -28.88 23.45
CA VAL A 46 6.56 -28.46 24.76
C VAL A 46 5.50 -27.59 25.43
N ASP A 47 5.11 -27.93 26.66
CA ASP A 47 4.20 -27.13 27.47
C ASP A 47 5.03 -26.26 28.44
N ALA A 48 4.95 -24.93 28.29
CA ALA A 48 5.53 -23.94 29.20
C ALA A 48 4.43 -23.30 30.06
N THR A 49 4.73 -23.06 31.35
CA THR A 49 3.76 -22.54 32.33
C THR A 49 4.34 -21.39 33.13
N ASP A 50 3.47 -20.51 33.65
CA ASP A 50 3.79 -19.39 34.55
C ASP A 50 4.82 -18.42 33.94
N ASP A 51 5.98 -18.28 34.57
CA ASP A 51 7.08 -17.36 34.22
C ASP A 51 7.80 -17.71 32.91
N LEU A 52 7.67 -18.95 32.43
CA LEU A 52 8.25 -19.39 31.17
C LEU A 52 7.44 -18.94 29.94
N THR A 53 6.22 -18.42 30.15
CA THR A 53 5.35 -17.99 29.05
C THR A 53 5.77 -16.63 28.49
N GLY A 54 5.72 -16.50 27.16
CA GLY A 54 6.07 -15.27 26.44
C GLY A 54 7.56 -15.01 26.25
N LEU A 55 8.45 -15.89 26.75
CA LEU A 55 9.89 -15.73 26.60
C LEU A 55 10.37 -16.05 25.16
N VAL A 56 9.80 -17.07 24.53
CA VAL A 56 10.25 -17.59 23.24
C VAL A 56 9.42 -17.04 22.09
N ALA A 57 10.07 -16.52 21.05
CA ALA A 57 9.43 -16.14 19.79
C ALA A 57 9.60 -17.22 18.70
N PRO A 58 8.68 -17.30 17.71
CA PRO A 58 8.84 -18.20 16.57
C PRO A 58 10.14 -17.91 15.81
N GLY A 59 11.00 -18.92 15.70
CA GLY A 59 12.29 -18.84 14.99
C GLY A 59 13.52 -18.71 15.89
N ASP A 60 13.33 -18.55 17.20
CA ASP A 60 14.44 -18.55 18.16
C ASP A 60 15.06 -19.94 18.31
N ARG A 61 16.40 -20.00 18.45
CA ARG A 61 17.07 -21.22 18.90
C ARG A 61 16.92 -21.33 20.40
N VAL A 62 16.36 -22.43 20.87
CA VAL A 62 16.09 -22.65 22.29
C VAL A 62 16.66 -23.98 22.76
N VAL A 63 17.28 -23.94 23.94
CA VAL A 63 17.64 -25.13 24.71
C VAL A 63 16.59 -25.29 25.79
N VAL A 64 15.81 -26.37 25.69
CA VAL A 64 14.71 -26.62 26.62
C VAL A 64 15.01 -27.84 27.48
N ASN A 65 15.03 -27.62 28.79
CA ASN A 65 15.12 -28.70 29.76
C ASN A 65 13.73 -28.96 30.34
N GLY A 66 13.30 -30.21 30.30
CA GLY A 66 11.96 -30.57 30.75
C GLY A 66 11.81 -32.05 31.06
N ILE A 67 10.62 -32.42 31.53
CA ILE A 67 10.26 -33.79 31.85
C ILE A 67 9.42 -34.34 30.70
N LEU A 68 9.86 -35.44 30.10
CA LEU A 68 9.10 -36.10 29.05
C LEU A 68 7.85 -36.76 29.65
N ARG A 69 6.68 -36.37 29.15
CA ARG A 69 5.37 -36.87 29.57
C ARG A 69 4.65 -37.52 28.39
N SER A 70 3.72 -38.42 28.69
CA SER A 70 2.84 -39.01 27.69
C SER A 70 1.38 -38.80 28.08
N VAL A 71 0.58 -38.33 27.13
CA VAL A 71 -0.90 -38.24 27.28
C VAL A 71 -1.54 -39.24 26.35
N GLN A 72 -2.54 -39.95 26.88
CA GLN A 72 -3.38 -40.82 26.07
C GLN A 72 -4.31 -39.98 25.19
N ARG A 73 -4.24 -40.16 23.87
CA ARG A 73 -5.09 -39.41 22.94
C ARG A 73 -6.56 -39.80 23.13
N VAL A 74 -7.45 -38.82 23.18
CA VAL A 74 -8.89 -39.04 23.30
C VAL A 74 -9.56 -38.62 21.99
N ASN A 75 -10.01 -39.58 21.19
CA ASN A 75 -10.73 -39.33 19.94
C ASN A 75 -12.22 -39.62 20.17
N TYR A 76 -13.09 -38.64 19.87
CA TYR A 76 -14.56 -38.77 19.98
C TYR A 76 -15.03 -39.34 21.34
N GLY A 77 -14.38 -38.94 22.44
CA GLY A 77 -14.71 -39.38 23.79
C GLY A 77 -14.28 -40.80 24.15
N GLN A 78 -13.64 -41.54 23.24
CA GLN A 78 -13.00 -42.82 23.53
C GLN A 78 -11.48 -42.66 23.70
N LYS A 79 -10.93 -43.34 24.69
CA LYS A 79 -9.49 -43.37 24.96
C LYS A 79 -8.80 -44.24 23.89
N SER A 80 -7.91 -43.65 23.10
CA SER A 80 -7.09 -44.36 22.11
C SER A 80 -5.98 -45.16 22.78
N THR A 81 -5.44 -46.18 22.13
CA THR A 81 -4.21 -46.87 22.57
C THR A 81 -2.95 -46.10 22.23
N LEU A 82 -3.07 -45.02 21.46
CA LEU A 82 -1.96 -44.14 21.09
C LEU A 82 -1.70 -43.10 22.18
N PHE A 83 -0.42 -42.91 22.47
CA PHE A 83 0.08 -41.92 23.42
C PHE A 83 0.85 -40.86 22.65
N ASP A 84 0.47 -39.60 22.85
CA ASP A 84 1.23 -38.46 22.35
C ASP A 84 2.27 -38.09 23.42
N ILE A 85 3.50 -37.88 22.99
CA ILE A 85 4.62 -37.52 23.86
C ILE A 85 4.80 -36.01 23.77
N TYR A 86 4.92 -35.36 24.93
CA TYR A 86 5.19 -33.93 25.03
C TYR A 86 6.19 -33.66 26.16
N LEU A 87 6.88 -32.53 26.10
CA LEU A 87 7.85 -32.12 27.10
C LEU A 87 7.22 -31.11 28.04
N GLU A 88 7.15 -31.41 29.34
CA GLU A 88 6.78 -30.45 30.38
C GLU A 88 8.02 -29.59 30.69
N CYS A 89 7.98 -28.31 30.30
CA CYS A 89 9.13 -27.42 30.39
C CYS A 89 9.44 -27.01 31.83
N ASN A 90 10.71 -27.13 32.23
CA ASN A 90 11.20 -26.66 33.53
C ASN A 90 12.12 -25.44 33.40
N SER A 91 12.91 -25.37 32.33
CA SER A 91 13.69 -24.18 31.98
C SER A 91 13.80 -24.03 30.48
N VAL A 92 13.70 -22.80 29.99
CA VAL A 92 14.03 -22.45 28.62
C VAL A 92 15.19 -21.47 28.64
N GLU A 93 16.24 -21.79 27.90
CA GLU A 93 17.32 -20.87 27.59
C GLU A 93 17.21 -20.54 26.11
N ILE A 94 16.98 -19.26 25.80
CA ILE A 94 17.12 -18.76 24.43
C ILE A 94 18.61 -18.71 24.17
N ALA A 95 19.08 -19.50 23.21
CA ALA A 95 20.46 -19.41 22.77
C ALA A 95 20.62 -18.05 22.06
N GLU A 96 21.00 -17.03 22.83
CA GLU A 96 21.36 -15.74 22.25
C GLU A 96 22.58 -15.95 21.34
N LYS A 97 22.39 -15.58 20.06
CA LYS A 97 23.42 -15.20 19.09
C LYS A 97 24.64 -16.13 19.10
N GLU A 98 24.79 -16.93 18.04
CA GLU A 98 26.02 -17.69 17.72
C GLU A 98 27.32 -16.85 17.68
N PHE A 99 27.25 -15.52 17.88
CA PHE A 99 28.40 -14.67 18.19
C PHE A 99 28.95 -14.82 19.63
N GLU A 100 28.14 -15.23 20.62
CA GLU A 100 28.56 -15.40 22.02
C GLU A 100 29.01 -16.84 22.37
N GLU A 101 28.64 -17.86 21.58
CA GLU A 101 29.12 -19.24 21.78
C GLU A 101 30.56 -19.47 21.29
N ILE A 102 31.14 -18.55 20.52
CA ILE A 102 32.57 -18.61 20.21
C ILE A 102 33.32 -18.10 21.45
N SER A 103 33.66 -19.01 22.36
CA SER A 103 34.58 -18.70 23.47
C SER A 103 35.98 -18.44 22.90
N ILE A 104 36.25 -17.20 22.50
CA ILE A 104 37.57 -16.77 22.02
C ILE A 104 38.54 -16.90 23.21
N THR A 105 39.51 -17.80 23.09
CA THR A 105 40.58 -17.89 24.10
C THR A 105 41.52 -16.69 23.97
N GLU A 106 42.31 -16.39 25.01
CA GLU A 106 43.33 -15.32 24.93
C GLU A 106 44.34 -15.59 23.80
N GLU A 107 44.57 -16.86 23.45
CA GLU A 107 45.41 -17.28 22.33
C GLU A 107 44.75 -16.92 20.98
N ASP A 108 43.47 -17.23 20.80
CA ASP A 108 42.70 -16.87 19.60
C ASP A 108 42.63 -15.34 19.41
N GLU A 109 42.44 -14.59 20.50
CA GLU A 109 42.43 -13.12 20.45
C GLU A 109 43.78 -12.56 19.98
N ALA A 110 44.89 -13.15 20.44
CA ALA A 110 46.23 -12.78 20.01
C ALA A 110 46.44 -13.09 18.52
N GLU A 111 45.96 -14.23 18.03
CA GLU A 111 46.02 -14.59 16.61
C GLU A 111 45.17 -13.66 15.73
N ILE A 112 43.94 -13.34 16.16
CA ILE A 112 43.06 -12.39 15.45
C ILE A 112 43.71 -11.01 15.37
N LYS A 113 44.30 -10.53 16.48
CA LYS A 113 45.03 -9.26 16.51
C LYS A 113 46.27 -9.29 15.61
N ALA A 114 46.99 -10.40 15.55
CA ALA A 114 48.12 -10.58 14.65
C ALA A 114 47.67 -10.56 13.17
N LEU A 115 46.59 -11.27 12.83
CA LEU A 115 46.01 -11.32 11.49
C LEU A 115 45.45 -9.97 11.04
N SER A 116 44.82 -9.21 11.94
CA SER A 116 44.28 -7.87 11.64
C SER A 116 45.34 -6.86 11.19
N ARG A 117 46.61 -7.08 11.58
CA ARG A 117 47.75 -6.23 11.21
C ARG A 117 48.38 -6.62 9.88
N ASP A 118 47.97 -7.74 9.29
CA ASP A 118 48.49 -8.19 8.00
C ASP A 118 47.92 -7.31 6.87
N PRO A 119 48.76 -6.63 6.07
CA PRO A 119 48.30 -5.80 4.95
C PRO A 119 47.58 -6.60 3.85
N MET A 120 47.69 -7.93 3.84
CA MET A 120 47.06 -8.83 2.86
C MET A 120 45.77 -9.49 3.40
N ILE A 121 45.27 -9.10 4.58
CA ILE A 121 44.16 -9.78 5.27
C ILE A 121 42.90 -9.93 4.39
N TYR A 122 42.50 -8.87 3.68
CA TYR A 122 41.35 -8.90 2.77
C TYR A 122 41.47 -10.02 1.74
N LYS A 123 42.61 -10.12 1.06
CA LYS A 123 42.83 -11.16 0.05
C LYS A 123 42.94 -12.56 0.65
N LYS A 124 43.42 -12.69 1.88
CA LYS A 124 43.42 -13.98 2.59
C LYS A 124 42.00 -14.46 2.88
N ILE A 125 41.15 -13.57 3.41
CA ILE A 125 39.73 -13.85 3.69
C ILE A 125 38.98 -14.19 2.39
N THR A 126 39.14 -13.38 1.34
CA THR A 126 38.50 -13.63 0.04
C THR A 126 38.90 -14.99 -0.54
N ARG A 127 40.18 -15.38 -0.43
CA ARG A 127 40.66 -16.68 -0.92
C ARG A 127 40.24 -17.87 -0.04
N SER A 128 39.97 -17.65 1.24
CA SER A 128 39.45 -18.70 2.12
C SER A 128 37.97 -19.02 1.88
N ILE A 129 37.21 -18.13 1.24
CA ILE A 129 35.81 -18.38 0.87
C ILE A 129 35.77 -19.27 -0.38
N ALA A 130 35.15 -20.45 -0.24
CA ALA A 130 35.01 -21.46 -1.30
C ALA A 130 36.33 -21.73 -2.06
N PRO A 131 37.37 -22.27 -1.39
CA PRO A 131 38.70 -22.45 -1.98
C PRO A 131 38.71 -23.49 -3.12
N THR A 132 37.69 -24.35 -3.19
CA THR A 132 37.51 -25.34 -4.24
C THR A 132 37.12 -24.73 -5.59
N ILE A 133 36.61 -23.49 -5.60
CA ILE A 133 36.19 -22.80 -6.81
C ILE A 133 37.32 -21.89 -7.28
N TYR A 134 37.80 -22.15 -8.50
CA TYR A 134 38.88 -21.39 -9.11
C TYR A 134 38.37 -20.06 -9.69
N GLY A 135 39.07 -18.96 -9.38
CA GLY A 135 38.76 -17.62 -9.88
C GLY A 135 37.62 -16.92 -9.13
N THR A 136 37.03 -15.89 -9.77
CA THR A 136 35.93 -15.05 -9.23
C THR A 136 36.28 -14.33 -7.92
N ASP A 137 37.49 -13.77 -7.83
CA ASP A 137 37.96 -13.07 -6.64
C ASP A 137 37.02 -11.91 -6.26
N ASP A 138 36.51 -11.16 -7.25
CA ASP A 138 35.57 -10.05 -7.03
C ASP A 138 34.24 -10.52 -6.39
N VAL A 139 33.72 -11.68 -6.82
CA VAL A 139 32.48 -12.26 -6.26
C VAL A 139 32.71 -12.73 -4.84
N LYS A 140 33.85 -13.38 -4.59
CA LYS A 140 34.23 -13.84 -3.25
C LYS A 140 34.46 -12.65 -2.31
N GLU A 141 34.97 -11.54 -2.82
CA GLU A 141 35.16 -10.31 -2.04
C GLU A 141 33.81 -9.68 -1.67
N ALA A 142 32.87 -9.59 -2.62
CA ALA A 142 31.51 -9.12 -2.34
C ALA A 142 30.80 -9.99 -1.28
N ILE A 143 30.98 -11.31 -1.35
CA ILE A 143 30.45 -12.26 -0.37
C ILE A 143 31.12 -12.11 0.98
N ALA A 144 32.44 -11.87 1.02
CA ALA A 144 33.16 -11.59 2.26
C ALA A 144 32.53 -10.36 2.94
N LEU A 145 32.36 -9.26 2.20
CA LEU A 145 31.73 -8.05 2.71
C LEU A 145 30.30 -8.29 3.18
N GLN A 146 29.54 -9.15 2.49
CA GLN A 146 28.19 -9.53 2.92
C GLN A 146 28.18 -10.32 4.23
N LEU A 147 29.12 -11.25 4.43
CA LEU A 147 29.24 -12.05 5.65
C LEU A 147 29.63 -11.22 6.87
N PHE A 148 30.49 -10.23 6.70
CA PHE A 148 30.84 -9.29 7.78
C PHE A 148 29.76 -8.24 8.03
N GLY A 149 28.96 -7.93 7.00
CA GLY A 149 27.87 -6.94 7.09
C GLY A 149 28.37 -5.51 7.30
N GLY A 150 27.43 -4.58 7.34
CA GLY A 150 27.65 -3.19 7.73
C GLY A 150 27.12 -2.90 9.13
N ILE A 151 27.45 -1.72 9.66
CA ILE A 151 26.94 -1.27 10.95
C ILE A 151 25.58 -0.61 10.71
N ALA A 152 24.52 -1.19 11.29
CA ALA A 152 23.23 -0.51 11.37
C ALA A 152 23.38 0.74 12.25
N LYS A 153 22.87 1.88 11.79
CA LYS A 153 23.00 3.15 12.50
C LYS A 153 21.63 3.61 12.95
N ASP A 154 21.48 3.76 14.26
CA ASP A 154 20.32 4.43 14.83
C ASP A 154 20.56 5.94 14.71
N MET A 155 19.66 6.59 13.98
CA MET A 155 19.69 8.02 13.75
C MET A 155 19.04 8.74 14.96
N PRO A 156 19.37 10.01 15.20
CA PRO A 156 18.79 10.78 16.31
C PRO A 156 17.26 10.96 16.26
N ASP A 157 16.64 10.63 15.14
CA ASP A 157 15.20 10.62 14.88
C ASP A 157 14.54 9.26 15.18
N GLY A 158 15.28 8.29 15.74
CA GLY A 158 14.76 6.97 16.05
C GLY A 158 14.65 6.02 14.86
N SER A 159 15.01 6.47 13.65
CA SER A 159 15.08 5.59 12.47
C SER A 159 16.36 4.73 12.48
N ARG A 160 16.25 3.47 12.05
CA ARG A 160 17.38 2.54 11.93
C ARG A 160 17.82 2.44 10.47
N LEU A 161 18.99 2.99 10.16
CA LEU A 161 19.62 2.80 8.87
C LEU A 161 20.18 1.38 8.79
N ARG A 162 19.75 0.66 7.75
CA ARG A 162 20.16 -0.72 7.51
C ARG A 162 21.67 -0.86 7.26
N GLY A 163 22.27 -1.87 7.89
CA GLY A 163 23.67 -2.25 7.68
C GLY A 163 23.87 -3.42 6.71
N ASP A 164 22.83 -4.20 6.39
CA ASP A 164 23.01 -5.47 5.67
C ASP A 164 23.23 -5.28 4.17
N VAL A 165 24.19 -6.00 3.61
CA VAL A 165 24.51 -5.94 2.17
C VAL A 165 23.77 -7.05 1.43
N HIS A 166 23.06 -6.70 0.35
CA HIS A 166 22.48 -7.68 -0.56
C HIS A 166 23.35 -7.86 -1.80
N VAL A 167 23.64 -9.11 -2.15
CA VAL A 167 24.44 -9.48 -3.33
C VAL A 167 23.59 -10.31 -4.28
N LEU A 168 23.53 -9.92 -5.56
CA LEU A 168 22.88 -10.67 -6.63
C LEU A 168 23.92 -11.27 -7.57
N LEU A 169 23.95 -12.61 -7.66
CA LEU A 169 24.87 -13.33 -8.55
C LEU A 169 24.19 -13.67 -9.89
N VAL A 170 24.45 -12.85 -10.92
CA VAL A 170 23.98 -13.11 -12.30
C VAL A 170 25.14 -13.63 -13.15
N GLY A 171 24.86 -14.64 -13.97
CA GLY A 171 25.86 -15.21 -14.87
C GLY A 171 25.38 -16.50 -15.51
N ASP A 172 26.18 -17.05 -16.42
CA ASP A 172 25.82 -18.24 -17.19
C ASP A 172 25.63 -19.49 -16.29
N PRO A 173 24.81 -20.46 -16.73
CA PRO A 173 24.73 -21.75 -16.09
C PRO A 173 26.11 -22.44 -16.04
N GLY A 174 26.42 -23.12 -14.93
CA GLY A 174 27.65 -23.91 -14.81
C GLY A 174 28.86 -23.19 -14.22
N ILE A 175 28.79 -21.90 -13.89
CA ILE A 175 29.90 -21.14 -13.26
C ILE A 175 29.97 -21.31 -11.72
N ALA A 176 29.43 -22.41 -11.18
CA ALA A 176 29.42 -22.75 -9.75
C ALA A 176 28.69 -21.77 -8.78
N LYS A 177 27.81 -20.88 -9.26
CA LYS A 177 27.00 -19.96 -8.42
C LYS A 177 26.29 -20.68 -7.26
N SER A 178 25.57 -21.76 -7.56
CA SER A 178 24.84 -22.55 -6.56
C SER A 178 25.77 -23.19 -5.51
N GLN A 179 27.00 -23.56 -5.90
CA GLN A 179 27.98 -24.11 -4.96
C GLN A 179 28.53 -23.03 -4.03
N ILE A 180 28.75 -21.81 -4.55
CA ILE A 180 29.11 -20.66 -3.73
C ILE A 180 28.00 -20.38 -2.70
N LEU A 181 26.74 -20.27 -3.13
CA LEU A 181 25.62 -20.02 -2.22
C LEU A 181 25.51 -21.07 -1.10
N ARG A 182 25.64 -22.36 -1.42
CA ARG A 182 25.64 -23.44 -0.42
C ARG A 182 26.83 -23.36 0.54
N TYR A 183 27.98 -22.88 0.08
CA TYR A 183 29.15 -22.68 0.94
C TYR A 183 28.92 -21.52 1.91
N VAL A 184 28.37 -20.41 1.41
CA VAL A 184 28.05 -19.22 2.23
C VAL A 184 27.02 -19.55 3.31
N VAL A 185 25.97 -20.30 2.97
CA VAL A 185 24.97 -20.76 3.94
C VAL A 185 25.58 -21.60 5.06
N LYS A 186 26.58 -22.43 4.76
CA LYS A 186 27.30 -23.21 5.80
C LYS A 186 28.27 -22.40 6.63
N LEU A 187 28.76 -21.29 6.09
CA LEU A 187 29.72 -20.42 6.76
C LEU A 187 28.99 -19.39 7.65
N SER A 188 27.79 -18.99 7.25
CA SER A 188 26.95 -18.08 8.03
C SER A 188 26.34 -18.80 9.22
N PRO A 189 26.37 -18.20 10.43
CA PRO A 189 25.75 -18.79 11.62
C PRO A 189 24.23 -19.03 11.42
N ARG A 190 23.53 -18.05 10.82
CA ARG A 190 22.10 -18.15 10.48
C ARG A 190 21.89 -18.24 8.97
N GLY A 191 22.43 -19.31 8.37
CA GLY A 191 22.32 -19.57 6.94
C GLY A 191 21.09 -20.39 6.56
N ILE A 192 20.24 -19.88 5.68
CA ILE A 192 19.13 -20.64 5.09
C ILE A 192 19.28 -20.69 3.57
N TYR A 193 19.23 -21.90 3.02
CA TYR A 193 19.23 -22.13 1.58
C TYR A 193 17.82 -22.47 1.09
N THR A 194 17.35 -21.75 0.09
CA THR A 194 16.08 -22.04 -0.58
C THR A 194 16.22 -21.98 -2.11
N SER A 195 15.43 -22.79 -2.80
CA SER A 195 15.36 -22.79 -4.27
C SER A 195 14.12 -22.05 -4.73
N GLY A 196 14.29 -21.14 -5.67
CA GLY A 196 13.24 -20.28 -6.22
C GLY A 196 12.04 -21.03 -6.79
N LYS A 197 12.21 -22.28 -7.23
CA LYS A 197 11.11 -23.09 -7.77
C LYS A 197 10.20 -23.69 -6.68
N SER A 198 10.74 -23.92 -5.48
CA SER A 198 10.03 -24.53 -4.35
C SER A 198 9.62 -23.54 -3.28
N SER A 199 10.13 -22.31 -3.33
CA SER A 199 9.82 -21.24 -2.39
C SER A 199 8.56 -20.49 -2.81
N THR A 200 7.50 -20.60 -2.03
CA THR A 200 6.31 -19.75 -2.15
C THR A 200 6.44 -18.52 -1.24
N SER A 201 5.67 -17.47 -1.51
CA SER A 201 5.59 -16.25 -0.68
C SER A 201 5.39 -16.62 0.79
N ALA A 202 4.44 -17.51 1.05
CA ALA A 202 4.10 -18.02 2.38
C ALA A 202 5.29 -18.74 3.05
N GLY A 203 6.03 -19.56 2.29
CA GLY A 203 7.22 -20.26 2.80
C GLY A 203 8.46 -19.37 2.97
N LEU A 204 8.50 -18.21 2.31
CA LEU A 204 9.58 -17.22 2.46
C LEU A 204 9.34 -16.27 3.63
N THR A 205 8.10 -15.82 3.84
CA THR A 205 7.76 -14.80 4.85
C THR A 205 7.25 -15.44 6.15
N ALA A 206 5.95 -15.39 6.42
CA ALA A 206 5.31 -16.04 7.55
C ALA A 206 3.94 -16.55 7.11
N THR A 207 3.55 -17.74 7.58
CA THR A 207 2.28 -18.37 7.21
C THR A 207 1.40 -18.56 8.44
N ALA A 208 0.13 -18.17 8.35
CA ALA A 208 -0.86 -18.54 9.36
C ALA A 208 -1.36 -19.97 9.10
N VAL A 209 -1.02 -20.91 9.97
CA VAL A 209 -1.48 -22.29 9.93
C VAL A 209 -2.50 -22.51 11.04
N LYS A 210 -3.58 -23.21 10.74
CA LYS A 210 -4.59 -23.55 11.75
C LYS A 210 -4.09 -24.75 12.55
N ASP A 211 -3.91 -24.57 13.85
CA ASP A 211 -3.46 -25.65 14.73
C ASP A 211 -4.54 -26.75 14.83
N GLU A 212 -4.21 -27.94 14.32
CA GLU A 212 -5.07 -29.14 14.40
C GLU A 212 -5.02 -29.81 15.78
N PHE A 213 -4.09 -29.44 16.65
CA PHE A 213 -3.90 -30.04 17.98
C PHE A 213 -4.62 -29.29 19.13
N GLY A 214 -4.98 -28.01 18.94
CA GLY A 214 -5.64 -27.15 19.95
C GLY A 214 -7.12 -26.85 19.69
N ASP A 215 -7.57 -25.69 20.19
CA ASP A 215 -8.93 -25.11 20.00
C ASP A 215 -9.26 -24.76 18.52
N GLY A 216 -8.42 -25.16 17.55
CA GLY A 216 -8.50 -24.70 16.16
C GLY A 216 -8.11 -23.23 15.98
N ARG A 217 -7.24 -22.71 16.86
CA ARG A 217 -6.71 -21.33 16.77
C ARG A 217 -5.64 -21.24 15.68
N TRP A 218 -5.52 -20.06 15.10
CA TRP A 218 -4.48 -19.76 14.11
C TRP A 218 -3.13 -19.56 14.81
N THR A 219 -2.10 -20.21 14.31
CA THR A 219 -0.71 -20.10 14.74
C THR A 219 0.14 -19.61 13.57
N LEU A 220 1.18 -18.83 13.84
CA LEU A 220 2.10 -18.33 12.81
C LEU A 220 3.31 -19.27 12.70
N GLU A 221 3.58 -19.75 11.49
CA GLU A 221 4.82 -20.43 11.13
C GLU A 221 5.76 -19.42 10.47
N ALA A 222 6.98 -19.31 11.02
CA ALA A 222 8.04 -18.47 10.46
C ALA A 222 8.60 -19.11 9.17
N GLY A 223 8.62 -18.34 8.09
CA GLY A 223 9.22 -18.74 6.82
C GLY A 223 10.72 -18.48 6.77
N ALA A 224 11.34 -18.82 5.64
CA ALA A 224 12.79 -18.86 5.47
C ALA A 224 13.50 -17.51 5.76
N LEU A 225 12.87 -16.36 5.51
CA LEU A 225 13.49 -15.06 5.80
C LEU A 225 13.44 -14.71 7.29
N VAL A 226 12.33 -15.03 7.97
CA VAL A 226 12.17 -14.77 9.41
C VAL A 226 13.13 -15.64 10.21
N LEU A 227 13.29 -16.90 9.81
CA LEU A 227 14.25 -17.82 10.42
C LEU A 227 15.72 -17.37 10.22
N ALA A 228 16.00 -16.68 9.11
CA ALA A 228 17.33 -16.16 8.75
C ALA A 228 17.60 -14.73 9.26
N ASP A 229 16.81 -14.21 10.21
CA ASP A 229 17.02 -12.86 10.76
C ASP A 229 18.44 -12.68 11.32
N MET A 230 19.06 -11.53 11.03
CA MET A 230 20.48 -11.24 11.29
C MET A 230 21.47 -12.27 10.70
N GLY A 231 21.05 -13.02 9.69
CA GLY A 231 21.82 -14.08 9.02
C GLY A 231 21.91 -13.90 7.51
N ILE A 232 22.04 -15.02 6.79
CA ILE A 232 22.06 -15.05 5.32
C ILE A 232 20.97 -15.99 4.80
N ALA A 233 19.98 -15.41 4.11
CA ALA A 233 19.06 -16.16 3.26
C ALA A 233 19.61 -16.23 1.83
N ALA A 234 20.00 -17.42 1.37
CA ALA A 234 20.47 -17.66 0.02
C ALA A 234 19.33 -18.23 -0.84
N VAL A 235 18.92 -17.48 -1.86
CA VAL A 235 17.89 -17.87 -2.82
C VAL A 235 18.53 -18.21 -4.16
N ASP A 236 18.43 -19.47 -4.56
CA ASP A 236 18.94 -19.96 -5.85
C ASP A 236 17.85 -19.94 -6.94
N GLU A 237 18.22 -19.85 -8.22
CA GLU A 237 17.30 -19.82 -9.36
C GLU A 237 16.16 -18.79 -9.22
N MET A 238 16.48 -17.57 -8.76
CA MET A 238 15.51 -16.48 -8.56
C MET A 238 14.71 -16.14 -9.83
N ASP A 239 15.27 -16.36 -11.01
CA ASP A 239 14.58 -16.15 -12.29
C ASP A 239 13.41 -17.12 -12.51
N LYS A 240 13.40 -18.28 -11.81
CA LYS A 240 12.35 -19.30 -11.89
C LYS A 240 11.22 -19.11 -10.88
N MET A 241 11.34 -18.15 -9.96
CA MET A 241 10.24 -17.80 -9.05
C MET A 241 9.07 -17.17 -9.81
N ALA A 242 7.86 -17.47 -9.33
CA ALA A 242 6.65 -16.75 -9.72
C ALA A 242 6.78 -15.26 -9.40
N LYS A 243 6.04 -14.42 -10.13
CA LYS A 243 6.15 -12.96 -9.99
C LYS A 243 5.63 -12.50 -8.62
N GLU A 244 4.62 -13.20 -8.13
CA GLU A 244 3.97 -12.99 -6.83
C GLU A 244 4.97 -13.29 -5.70
N ASP A 245 5.65 -14.44 -5.75
CA ASP A 245 6.66 -14.86 -4.75
C ASP A 245 7.89 -13.96 -4.72
N ARG A 246 8.27 -13.42 -5.88
CA ARG A 246 9.35 -12.43 -5.98
C ARG A 246 8.96 -11.09 -5.35
N SER A 247 7.68 -10.73 -5.38
CA SER A 247 7.19 -9.49 -4.77
C SER A 247 7.27 -9.52 -3.25
N ALA A 248 7.07 -10.69 -2.63
CA ALA A 248 7.22 -10.87 -1.18
C ALA A 248 8.65 -10.61 -0.70
N LEU A 249 9.66 -10.89 -1.54
CA LEU A 249 11.05 -10.54 -1.22
C LEU A 249 11.26 -9.02 -1.19
N HIS A 250 10.57 -8.25 -2.04
CA HIS A 250 10.69 -6.79 -2.04
C HIS A 250 10.23 -6.16 -0.71
N GLU A 251 9.21 -6.73 -0.07
CA GLU A 251 8.68 -6.27 1.22
C GLU A 251 9.71 -6.39 2.35
N ALA A 252 10.40 -7.54 2.42
CA ALA A 252 11.50 -7.76 3.38
C ALA A 252 12.76 -6.95 3.04
N MET A 253 12.89 -6.49 1.79
CA MET A 253 14.06 -5.77 1.31
C MET A 253 13.91 -4.25 1.41
N GLU A 254 12.69 -3.68 1.28
CA GLU A 254 12.44 -2.23 1.36
C GLU A 254 10.94 -1.86 1.46
N GLN A 255 10.49 -1.31 2.60
CA GLN A 255 9.12 -0.78 2.77
C GLN A 255 9.03 0.69 2.35
N GLN A 256 8.41 1.01 1.20
CA GLN A 256 8.11 2.39 0.78
C GLN A 256 6.61 2.65 0.94
N CYS A 257 6.19 3.48 1.90
CA CYS A 257 4.77 3.63 2.23
C CYS A 257 4.32 5.09 2.35
N TYR A 258 3.08 5.33 1.88
CA TYR A 258 2.27 6.51 2.21
C TYR A 258 1.48 6.23 3.49
N ASP A 259 1.03 7.28 4.18
CA ASP A 259 0.06 7.14 5.27
C ASP A 259 -1.35 6.77 4.77
N ASP A 260 -2.24 6.45 5.70
CA ASP A 260 -3.63 6.04 5.42
C ASP A 260 -4.56 7.22 5.10
N GLU A 261 -4.12 8.45 5.38
CA GLU A 261 -4.84 9.69 5.09
C GLU A 261 -4.53 10.28 3.70
N THR A 262 -3.48 9.81 3.02
CA THR A 262 -3.14 10.27 1.66
C THR A 262 -4.23 9.90 0.65
N GLU A 263 -4.66 10.88 -0.17
CA GLU A 263 -5.62 10.68 -1.25
C GLU A 263 -4.90 10.37 -2.59
N VAL A 264 -5.45 9.45 -3.37
CA VAL A 264 -5.00 9.06 -4.71
C VAL A 264 -6.11 9.31 -5.72
N LEU A 265 -5.74 9.81 -6.89
CA LEU A 265 -6.67 10.02 -8.00
C LEU A 265 -6.93 8.69 -8.72
N THR A 266 -8.19 8.24 -8.73
CA THR A 266 -8.66 7.11 -9.54
C THR A 266 -9.58 7.59 -10.65
N GLU A 267 -9.94 6.71 -11.57
CA GLU A 267 -10.93 7.01 -12.63
C GLU A 267 -12.31 7.38 -12.06
N ALA A 268 -12.65 6.88 -10.87
CA ALA A 268 -13.88 7.24 -10.17
C ALA A 268 -13.79 8.61 -9.47
N GLY A 269 -12.58 9.14 -9.27
CA GLY A 269 -12.28 10.39 -8.58
C GLY A 269 -11.25 10.20 -7.47
N TRP A 270 -11.12 11.17 -6.57
CA TRP A 270 -10.21 11.06 -5.43
C TRP A 270 -10.70 10.05 -4.41
N LYS A 271 -9.80 9.17 -3.96
CA LYS A 271 -10.06 8.10 -3.00
C LYS A 271 -8.90 8.02 -2.01
N LEU A 272 -9.16 7.72 -0.73
CA LEU A 272 -8.08 7.51 0.24
C LEU A 272 -7.26 6.27 -0.14
N PHE A 273 -5.95 6.29 0.11
CA PHE A 273 -5.04 5.19 -0.22
C PHE A 273 -5.53 3.86 0.37
N ARG A 274 -6.01 3.88 1.62
CA ARG A 274 -6.57 2.71 2.31
C ARG A 274 -7.84 2.11 1.68
N ASP A 275 -8.58 2.91 0.92
CA ASP A 275 -9.85 2.49 0.32
C ASP A 275 -9.65 1.94 -1.10
N VAL A 276 -8.46 2.10 -1.70
CA VAL A 276 -8.16 1.64 -3.06
C VAL A 276 -8.24 0.11 -3.13
N THR A 277 -8.91 -0.40 -4.17
CA THR A 277 -9.15 -1.82 -4.42
C THR A 277 -8.53 -2.24 -5.76
N ALA A 278 -8.39 -3.55 -5.99
CA ALA A 278 -7.79 -4.08 -7.22
C ALA A 278 -8.55 -3.70 -8.50
N ASP A 279 -9.85 -3.40 -8.37
CA ASP A 279 -10.71 -3.00 -9.48
C ASP A 279 -10.60 -1.50 -9.81
N ASP A 280 -9.96 -0.69 -8.95
CA ASP A 280 -9.78 0.73 -9.19
C ASP A 280 -8.64 0.97 -10.19
N HIS A 281 -8.86 1.82 -11.19
CA HIS A 281 -7.78 2.30 -12.05
C HIS A 281 -7.19 3.59 -11.47
N VAL A 282 -5.91 3.56 -11.11
CA VAL A 282 -5.17 4.66 -10.48
C VAL A 282 -4.49 5.50 -11.53
N ALA A 283 -4.55 6.82 -11.37
CA ALA A 283 -3.87 7.76 -12.25
C ALA A 283 -2.34 7.65 -12.12
N THR A 284 -1.68 7.48 -13.25
CA THR A 284 -0.22 7.33 -13.38
C THR A 284 0.30 8.21 -14.52
N LEU A 285 1.59 8.55 -14.45
CA LEU A 285 2.25 9.30 -15.52
C LEU A 285 3.19 8.37 -16.28
N SER A 286 3.02 8.29 -17.59
CA SER A 286 3.97 7.62 -18.47
C SER A 286 5.31 8.39 -18.50
N PRO A 287 6.43 7.77 -18.95
CA PRO A 287 7.72 8.44 -19.08
C PRO A 287 7.67 9.72 -19.92
N ASP A 288 6.78 9.75 -20.90
CA ASP A 288 6.56 10.90 -21.80
C ASP A 288 5.69 11.99 -21.16
N GLY A 289 5.18 11.76 -19.95
CA GLY A 289 4.33 12.68 -19.19
C GLY A 289 2.85 12.63 -19.55
N ARG A 290 2.38 11.56 -20.23
CA ARG A 290 0.95 11.35 -20.47
C ARG A 290 0.27 10.79 -19.22
N LEU A 291 -0.95 11.26 -18.97
CA LEU A 291 -1.80 10.74 -17.89
C LEU A 291 -2.49 9.46 -18.36
N GLU A 292 -2.29 8.36 -17.64
CA GLU A 292 -2.88 7.05 -17.92
C GLU A 292 -3.46 6.45 -16.64
N TYR A 293 -4.58 5.76 -16.74
CA TYR A 293 -5.18 5.05 -15.60
C TYR A 293 -4.78 3.58 -15.66
N ALA A 294 -4.09 3.09 -14.63
CA ALA A 294 -3.54 1.74 -14.57
C ALA A 294 -4.07 0.99 -13.34
N SER A 295 -4.32 -0.31 -13.48
CA SER A 295 -4.73 -1.16 -12.35
C SER A 295 -3.55 -1.41 -11.40
N PRO A 296 -3.74 -1.34 -10.08
CA PRO A 296 -2.73 -1.73 -9.09
C PRO A 296 -2.24 -3.16 -9.31
N VAL A 297 -0.92 -3.36 -9.25
CA VAL A 297 -0.30 -4.69 -9.40
C VAL A 297 -0.33 -5.49 -8.09
N GLY A 298 -0.41 -4.81 -6.95
CA GLY A 298 -0.46 -5.40 -5.61
C GLY A 298 -0.71 -4.32 -4.55
N PHE A 299 -1.09 -4.75 -3.35
CA PHE A 299 -1.33 -3.89 -2.18
C PHE A 299 -0.37 -4.29 -1.06
N THR A 300 0.25 -3.31 -0.44
CA THR A 300 1.13 -3.51 0.71
C THR A 300 0.65 -2.57 1.82
N ALA A 301 0.31 -3.13 2.96
CA ALA A 301 -0.10 -2.39 4.15
C ALA A 301 0.57 -3.02 5.37
N SER A 302 1.27 -2.22 6.15
CA SER A 302 1.97 -2.64 7.35
C SER A 302 1.82 -1.56 8.40
N GLU A 303 1.73 -1.95 9.67
CA GLU A 303 1.88 -0.99 10.77
C GLU A 303 3.32 -0.43 10.74
N TYR A 304 3.45 0.89 10.76
CA TYR A 304 4.72 1.59 10.74
C TYR A 304 4.91 2.31 12.08
N ASP A 305 5.92 1.89 12.84
CA ASP A 305 6.33 2.53 14.08
C ASP A 305 7.63 3.32 13.83
N GLY A 306 7.48 4.56 13.40
CA GLY A 306 8.58 5.45 13.04
C GLY A 306 8.13 6.84 12.59
N ASP A 307 9.10 7.73 12.39
CA ASP A 307 8.81 9.11 11.98
C ASP A 307 8.38 9.19 10.51
N LEU A 308 7.22 9.81 10.28
CA LEU A 308 6.74 10.15 8.94
C LEU A 308 7.12 11.58 8.57
N TYR A 309 7.57 11.76 7.34
CA TYR A 309 7.83 13.08 6.78
C TYR A 309 6.52 13.68 6.25
N TYR A 310 5.96 14.60 7.03
CA TYR A 310 4.76 15.34 6.64
C TYR A 310 5.10 16.56 5.77
N ILE A 311 4.71 16.51 4.49
CA ILE A 311 4.92 17.60 3.53
C ILE A 311 3.61 18.36 3.36
N LYS A 312 3.47 19.45 4.12
CA LYS A 312 2.36 20.39 3.94
C LYS A 312 2.82 21.63 3.18
N SER A 313 2.34 21.77 1.95
CA SER A 313 2.56 22.95 1.13
C SER A 313 1.27 23.38 0.44
N ARG A 314 1.32 24.48 -0.31
CA ARG A 314 0.20 24.83 -1.21
C ARG A 314 0.03 23.83 -2.35
N GLN A 315 0.99 22.94 -2.60
CA GLN A 315 1.02 22.05 -3.77
C GLN A 315 0.69 20.60 -3.44
N VAL A 316 1.02 20.15 -2.23
CA VAL A 316 0.84 18.77 -1.75
C VAL A 316 0.59 18.82 -0.24
N ASP A 317 -0.22 17.88 0.22
CA ASP A 317 -0.46 17.54 1.62
C ASP A 317 -0.38 16.01 1.70
N LEU A 318 0.76 15.47 2.14
CA LEU A 318 1.03 14.04 2.20
C LEU A 318 2.00 13.72 3.34
N ALA A 319 1.90 12.52 3.90
CA ALA A 319 2.89 11.96 4.81
C ALA A 319 3.50 10.70 4.19
N VAL A 320 4.82 10.59 4.24
CA VAL A 320 5.57 9.47 3.65
C VAL A 320 6.67 8.98 4.57
N THR A 321 7.04 7.71 4.42
CA THR A 321 8.21 7.15 5.10
C THR A 321 9.51 7.81 4.58
N PRO A 322 10.59 7.84 5.39
CA PRO A 322 11.86 8.48 5.01
C PRO A 322 12.47 7.92 3.71
N ASN A 323 12.29 6.62 3.46
CA ASN A 323 12.81 5.92 2.29
C ASN A 323 11.89 6.01 1.05
N HIS A 324 10.77 6.73 1.14
CA HIS A 324 9.82 6.86 0.06
C HIS A 324 10.41 7.66 -1.10
N ARG A 325 10.26 7.16 -2.34
CA ARG A 325 10.80 7.83 -3.54
C ARG A 325 9.81 8.87 -4.07
N MET A 326 10.13 10.12 -3.84
CA MET A 326 9.38 11.28 -4.31
C MET A 326 9.76 11.62 -5.75
N TYR A 327 8.77 11.77 -6.63
CA TYR A 327 8.99 12.28 -7.98
C TYR A 327 8.96 13.82 -7.99
N VAL A 328 10.13 14.43 -7.86
CA VAL A 328 10.27 15.89 -7.68
C VAL A 328 11.36 16.46 -8.57
N ASN A 329 11.27 17.77 -8.82
CA ASN A 329 12.33 18.53 -9.47
C ASN A 329 12.96 19.47 -8.43
N VAL A 330 14.24 19.25 -8.16
CA VAL A 330 15.01 19.99 -7.15
C VAL A 330 15.83 21.08 -7.83
N ASN A 331 15.90 22.23 -7.17
CA ASN A 331 16.65 23.37 -7.67
C ASN A 331 18.14 23.24 -7.32
N ARG A 332 19.04 23.38 -8.31
CA ARG A 332 20.50 23.36 -8.09
C ARG A 332 21.03 24.72 -7.60
N ARG A 333 20.57 25.81 -8.22
CA ARG A 333 20.91 27.23 -7.93
C ARG A 333 19.74 28.14 -8.28
N ALA A 334 19.76 29.43 -7.90
CA ALA A 334 18.67 30.35 -8.28
C ALA A 334 18.46 30.34 -9.81
N ASN A 335 17.31 29.82 -10.26
CA ASN A 335 16.87 29.62 -11.66
C ASN A 335 17.38 28.40 -12.44
N GLU A 336 18.08 27.43 -11.83
CA GLU A 336 18.62 26.25 -12.52
C GLU A 336 18.06 24.94 -11.93
N TRP A 337 17.16 24.29 -12.67
CA TRP A 337 16.43 23.09 -12.24
C TRP A 337 17.06 21.82 -12.85
N GLU A 338 17.23 20.76 -12.06
CA GLU A 338 17.91 19.52 -12.51
C GLU A 338 17.01 18.60 -13.35
N GLY A 339 15.71 18.89 -13.41
CA GLY A 339 14.73 18.03 -14.06
C GLY A 339 13.97 17.19 -13.04
N PHE A 340 12.88 16.54 -13.47
CA PHE A 340 12.11 15.66 -12.59
C PHE A 340 12.79 14.30 -12.47
N GLY A 341 12.96 13.81 -11.24
CA GLY A 341 13.52 12.50 -10.95
C GLY A 341 12.93 11.91 -9.67
N LEU A 342 13.15 10.61 -9.48
CA LEU A 342 12.83 9.92 -8.23
C LEU A 342 13.98 10.12 -7.25
N ILE A 343 13.69 10.73 -6.11
CA ILE A 343 14.66 10.99 -5.02
C ILE A 343 14.01 10.51 -3.72
N ARG A 344 14.77 9.84 -2.85
CA ARG A 344 14.25 9.41 -1.54
C ARG A 344 13.96 10.61 -0.64
N MET A 345 12.97 10.49 0.24
CA MET A 345 12.54 11.60 1.08
C MET A 345 13.62 12.06 2.06
N ASP A 346 14.37 11.13 2.65
CA ASP A 346 15.53 11.35 3.53
C ASP A 346 16.71 12.07 2.83
N GLU A 347 16.89 11.83 1.53
CA GLU A 347 17.91 12.47 0.70
C GLU A 347 17.49 13.84 0.16
N LEU A 348 16.21 14.22 0.29
CA LEU A 348 15.72 15.48 -0.24
C LEU A 348 16.25 16.66 0.58
N PRO A 349 16.87 17.66 -0.07
CA PRO A 349 17.36 18.84 0.63
C PRO A 349 16.17 19.72 1.08
N ILE A 350 15.73 19.54 2.32
CA ILE A 350 14.56 20.21 2.94
C ILE A 350 14.66 21.75 2.86
N HIS A 351 15.89 22.29 2.83
CA HIS A 351 16.17 23.72 2.74
C HIS A 351 16.13 24.28 1.31
N LYS A 352 15.95 23.45 0.28
CA LYS A 352 15.88 23.87 -1.13
C LYS A 352 14.44 23.90 -1.63
N ARG A 353 14.21 24.73 -2.64
CA ARG A 353 12.92 24.77 -3.35
C ARG A 353 12.77 23.48 -4.17
N MET A 354 11.68 22.77 -3.93
CA MET A 354 11.24 21.60 -4.69
C MET A 354 9.99 21.93 -5.51
N ARG A 355 9.83 21.26 -6.65
CA ARG A 355 8.62 21.31 -7.47
C ARG A 355 8.06 19.91 -7.65
N PHE A 356 6.76 19.78 -7.37
CA PHE A 356 5.97 18.61 -7.73
C PHE A 356 5.49 18.74 -9.17
N LYS A 357 5.36 17.60 -9.86
CA LYS A 357 4.80 17.59 -11.22
C LYS A 357 3.29 17.79 -11.11
N ARG A 358 2.79 18.85 -11.76
CA ARG A 358 1.38 19.32 -11.64
C ARG A 358 0.67 19.41 -12.99
N ASN A 359 1.29 18.85 -14.03
CA ASN A 359 0.77 18.86 -15.38
C ASN A 359 0.96 17.47 -15.98
N ALA A 360 -0.01 17.10 -16.81
CA ALA A 360 0.05 15.88 -17.60
C ALA A 360 -0.43 16.19 -19.02
N VAL A 361 -0.01 15.36 -19.95
CA VAL A 361 -0.55 15.37 -21.32
C VAL A 361 -1.76 14.45 -21.35
N TRP A 362 -2.91 14.96 -21.80
CA TRP A 362 -4.16 14.21 -21.90
C TRP A 362 -4.69 14.24 -23.34
N GLU A 363 -4.83 13.07 -23.94
CA GLU A 363 -5.37 12.85 -25.29
C GLU A 363 -6.79 12.28 -25.15
N GLY A 364 -7.72 13.07 -24.59
CA GLY A 364 -9.12 12.65 -24.41
C GLY A 364 -9.87 12.47 -25.73
N GLU A 365 -11.05 11.83 -25.68
CA GLU A 365 -11.86 11.53 -26.86
C GLU A 365 -12.82 12.69 -27.19
N ARG A 366 -12.67 13.30 -28.37
CA ARG A 366 -13.53 14.41 -28.81
C ARG A 366 -14.94 13.89 -29.08
N GLN A 367 -15.93 14.58 -28.52
CA GLN A 367 -17.34 14.31 -28.79
C GLN A 367 -17.96 15.54 -29.43
N GLU A 368 -18.66 15.36 -30.55
CA GLU A 368 -19.28 16.47 -31.29
C GLU A 368 -20.64 16.85 -30.71
N THR A 369 -21.45 15.84 -30.33
CA THR A 369 -22.81 16.07 -29.84
C THR A 369 -23.06 15.35 -28.52
N TYR A 370 -23.97 15.91 -27.72
CA TYR A 370 -24.51 15.31 -26.51
C TYR A 370 -25.99 14.99 -26.70
N GLU A 371 -26.39 13.78 -26.29
CA GLU A 371 -27.79 13.34 -26.32
C GLU A 371 -28.39 13.33 -24.92
N ILE A 372 -29.46 14.11 -24.72
CA ILE A 372 -30.26 14.04 -23.49
C ILE A 372 -31.32 12.95 -23.66
N PRO A 373 -31.34 11.93 -22.78
CA PRO A 373 -32.20 10.78 -22.94
C PRO A 373 -33.69 11.15 -22.87
N PRO A 374 -34.56 10.39 -23.54
CA PRO A 374 -35.99 10.62 -23.55
C PRO A 374 -36.62 10.33 -22.19
N VAL A 375 -37.70 11.06 -21.86
CA VAL A 375 -38.44 10.87 -20.61
C VAL A 375 -39.93 10.65 -20.87
N ILE A 376 -40.57 9.91 -19.98
CA ILE A 376 -42.01 9.70 -20.05
C ILE A 376 -42.72 10.97 -19.54
N LYS A 377 -43.44 11.62 -20.45
CA LYS A 377 -44.34 12.74 -20.15
C LYS A 377 -45.77 12.21 -20.02
N PHE A 378 -46.41 12.58 -18.92
CA PHE A 378 -47.84 12.34 -18.69
C PHE A 378 -48.57 13.65 -18.92
N ALA A 379 -49.68 13.62 -19.66
CA ALA A 379 -50.51 14.79 -19.87
C ALA A 379 -51.30 15.14 -18.59
N ASN A 380 -51.80 14.12 -17.88
CA ASN A 380 -52.52 14.16 -16.60
C ASN A 380 -52.21 12.87 -15.78
N GLN A 381 -52.57 12.84 -14.48
CA GLN A 381 -52.36 11.67 -13.59
C GLN A 381 -52.95 10.35 -14.13
N ASN A 382 -54.01 10.42 -14.95
CA ASN A 382 -54.71 9.26 -15.53
C ASN A 382 -54.40 8.98 -17.01
N SER A 383 -53.38 9.64 -17.60
CA SER A 383 -53.06 9.50 -19.03
C SER A 383 -51.93 8.49 -19.29
N LYS A 384 -51.98 7.76 -20.42
CA LYS A 384 -50.84 6.93 -20.86
C LYS A 384 -49.64 7.83 -21.15
N GLY A 385 -48.50 7.52 -20.55
CA GLY A 385 -47.27 8.29 -20.73
C GLY A 385 -46.78 8.26 -22.18
N ARG A 386 -46.41 9.42 -22.73
CA ARG A 386 -45.76 9.56 -24.03
C ARG A 386 -44.25 9.69 -23.81
N LEU A 387 -43.46 8.85 -24.46
CA LEU A 387 -42.01 8.99 -24.51
C LEU A 387 -41.67 10.21 -25.38
N THR A 388 -40.83 11.11 -24.87
CA THR A 388 -40.31 12.23 -25.67
C THR A 388 -39.23 11.75 -26.63
N ASP A 389 -38.94 12.54 -27.65
CA ASP A 389 -37.77 12.29 -28.49
C ASP A 389 -36.48 12.68 -27.74
N PRO A 390 -35.34 12.04 -28.03
CA PRO A 390 -34.04 12.49 -27.54
C PRO A 390 -33.71 13.90 -28.06
N ILE A 391 -32.96 14.67 -27.27
CA ILE A 391 -32.53 16.02 -27.65
C ILE A 391 -31.03 15.95 -27.92
N HIS A 392 -30.63 16.28 -29.14
CA HIS A 392 -29.23 16.40 -29.53
C HIS A 392 -28.77 17.85 -29.45
N ILE A 393 -27.61 18.08 -28.86
CA ILE A 393 -27.02 19.40 -28.62
C ILE A 393 -25.55 19.32 -29.00
N GLU A 394 -24.97 20.39 -29.55
CA GLU A 394 -23.53 20.49 -29.72
C GLU A 394 -22.81 20.38 -28.36
N MET A 395 -21.74 19.59 -28.31
CA MET A 395 -21.06 19.28 -27.05
C MET A 395 -20.48 20.52 -26.37
N ASP A 396 -19.90 21.45 -27.13
CA ASP A 396 -19.29 22.66 -26.57
C ASP A 396 -20.36 23.57 -25.93
N ASP A 397 -21.52 23.74 -26.58
CA ASP A 397 -22.66 24.46 -26.02
C ASP A 397 -23.23 23.77 -24.77
N TRP A 398 -23.25 22.44 -24.77
CA TRP A 398 -23.66 21.64 -23.62
C TRP A 398 -22.70 21.79 -22.44
N LEU A 399 -21.39 21.78 -22.68
CA LEU A 399 -20.37 21.93 -21.63
C LEU A 399 -20.38 23.33 -21.02
N GLU A 400 -20.57 24.36 -21.84
CA GLU A 400 -20.72 25.73 -21.35
C GLU A 400 -21.95 25.83 -20.44
N PHE A 401 -23.09 25.28 -20.87
CA PHE A 401 -24.30 25.23 -20.05
C PHE A 401 -24.11 24.41 -18.76
N LEU A 402 -23.43 23.27 -18.85
CA LEU A 402 -23.14 22.41 -17.71
C LEU A 402 -22.29 23.16 -16.67
N GLY A 403 -21.32 23.96 -17.10
CA GLY A 403 -20.50 24.78 -16.20
C GLY A 403 -21.32 25.82 -15.43
N TYR A 404 -22.23 26.52 -16.12
CA TYR A 404 -23.17 27.44 -15.45
C TYR A 404 -24.15 26.71 -14.52
N PHE A 405 -24.57 25.50 -14.88
CA PHE A 405 -25.44 24.70 -14.01
C PHE A 405 -24.70 24.18 -12.77
N LEU A 406 -23.46 23.71 -12.92
CA LEU A 406 -22.66 23.20 -11.82
C LEU A 406 -22.23 24.31 -10.84
N SER A 407 -22.05 25.54 -11.30
CA SER A 407 -21.89 26.71 -10.42
C SER A 407 -23.22 27.12 -9.78
N GLU A 408 -24.09 27.74 -10.56
CA GLU A 408 -25.25 28.52 -10.07
C GLU A 408 -26.61 27.81 -10.26
N GLY A 409 -26.61 26.63 -10.89
CA GLY A 409 -27.81 25.89 -11.25
C GLY A 409 -28.47 25.15 -10.08
N THR A 410 -29.80 25.12 -10.11
CA THR A 410 -30.65 24.34 -9.20
C THR A 410 -31.79 23.68 -9.96
N VAL A 411 -32.16 22.46 -9.55
CA VAL A 411 -33.30 21.72 -10.11
C VAL A 411 -34.49 21.84 -9.17
N GLN A 412 -35.58 22.40 -9.67
CA GLN A 412 -36.82 22.52 -8.92
C GLN A 412 -37.67 21.25 -9.05
N ARG A 413 -38.21 20.82 -7.91
CA ARG A 413 -39.03 19.62 -7.77
C ARG A 413 -40.41 19.98 -7.27
N HIS A 414 -41.41 19.25 -7.73
CA HIS A 414 -42.78 19.44 -7.26
C HIS A 414 -42.89 19.00 -5.78
N TYR A 415 -43.42 19.87 -4.91
CA TYR A 415 -43.41 19.66 -3.46
C TYR A 415 -44.04 18.32 -3.03
N GLN A 416 -45.14 17.91 -3.66
CA GLN A 416 -45.88 16.70 -3.28
C GLN A 416 -45.34 15.41 -3.92
N THR A 417 -44.79 15.48 -5.13
CA THR A 417 -44.43 14.29 -5.92
C THR A 417 -42.92 14.09 -6.06
N GLY A 418 -42.11 15.08 -5.68
CA GLY A 418 -40.65 15.05 -5.81
C GLY A 418 -40.14 15.10 -7.25
N VAL A 419 -41.04 15.14 -8.24
CA VAL A 419 -40.71 15.08 -9.67
C VAL A 419 -40.02 16.38 -10.10
N PRO A 420 -38.81 16.29 -10.70
CA PRO A 420 -38.13 17.43 -11.31
C PRO A 420 -38.93 17.98 -12.48
N TYR A 421 -39.10 19.30 -12.56
CA TYR A 421 -39.89 19.91 -13.63
C TYR A 421 -39.27 21.17 -14.25
N ARG A 422 -38.36 21.84 -13.55
CA ARG A 422 -37.76 23.12 -13.99
C ARG A 422 -36.32 23.24 -13.52
N VAL A 423 -35.47 23.82 -14.35
CA VAL A 423 -34.08 24.17 -14.00
C VAL A 423 -34.01 25.69 -13.83
N THR A 424 -33.24 26.15 -12.85
CA THR A 424 -33.06 27.58 -12.57
C THR A 424 -31.58 27.88 -12.37
N ILE A 425 -31.06 28.86 -13.09
CA ILE A 425 -29.70 29.38 -12.93
C ILE A 425 -29.83 30.82 -12.43
N SER A 426 -29.21 31.14 -11.29
CA SER A 426 -29.31 32.47 -10.67
C SER A 426 -28.00 33.22 -10.88
N GLN A 427 -28.01 34.44 -11.40
CA GLN A 427 -26.77 35.20 -11.57
C GLN A 427 -27.02 36.70 -11.41
N LYS A 428 -26.17 37.35 -10.61
CA LYS A 428 -26.23 38.80 -10.31
C LYS A 428 -25.22 39.62 -11.10
N VAL A 429 -24.13 39.01 -11.57
CA VAL A 429 -23.06 39.69 -12.31
C VAL A 429 -23.51 39.92 -13.75
N PRO A 430 -23.62 41.18 -14.23
CA PRO A 430 -24.18 41.47 -15.57
C PRO A 430 -23.43 40.80 -16.72
N GLU A 431 -22.10 40.69 -16.62
CA GLU A 431 -21.26 40.04 -17.63
C GLU A 431 -21.57 38.55 -17.75
N SER A 432 -21.57 37.84 -16.62
CA SER A 432 -21.93 36.42 -16.55
C SER A 432 -23.39 36.18 -16.95
N THR A 433 -24.31 37.10 -16.61
CA THR A 433 -25.72 37.03 -17.04
C THR A 433 -25.86 37.05 -18.56
N GLU A 434 -25.12 37.92 -19.24
CA GLU A 434 -25.15 38.02 -20.71
C GLU A 434 -24.51 36.78 -21.37
N ALA A 435 -23.43 36.25 -20.80
CA ALA A 435 -22.82 35.00 -21.26
C ALA A 435 -23.78 33.81 -21.14
N ILE A 436 -24.43 33.65 -19.98
CA ILE A 436 -25.47 32.62 -19.76
C ILE A 436 -26.62 32.78 -20.75
N ARG A 437 -27.10 34.01 -21.00
CA ARG A 437 -28.16 34.27 -21.97
C ARG A 437 -27.79 33.77 -23.36
N ARG A 438 -26.60 34.13 -23.87
CA ARG A 438 -26.14 33.72 -25.20
C ARG A 438 -26.00 32.20 -25.33
N CYS A 439 -25.52 31.54 -24.28
CA CYS A 439 -25.48 30.08 -24.21
C CYS A 439 -26.89 29.49 -24.31
N LEU A 440 -27.85 29.98 -23.51
CA LEU A 440 -29.23 29.48 -23.52
C LEU A 440 -29.97 29.73 -24.85
N GLU A 441 -29.63 30.77 -25.60
CA GLU A 441 -30.19 31.06 -26.93
C GLU A 441 -29.73 30.06 -28.01
N ARG A 442 -28.54 29.46 -27.84
CA ARG A 442 -28.04 28.39 -28.74
C ARG A 442 -28.68 27.02 -28.46
N LEU A 443 -29.19 26.83 -27.25
CA LEU A 443 -29.79 25.56 -26.84
C LEU A 443 -31.25 25.42 -27.30
N PRO A 444 -31.75 24.19 -27.52
CA PRO A 444 -33.13 23.95 -27.96
C PRO A 444 -34.16 24.08 -26.82
N PHE A 445 -33.91 24.92 -25.81
CA PHE A 445 -34.77 25.08 -24.64
C PHE A 445 -35.45 26.44 -24.58
N ARG A 446 -36.73 26.44 -24.17
CA ARG A 446 -37.42 27.68 -23.84
C ARG A 446 -37.04 28.11 -22.42
N PHE A 447 -36.53 29.33 -22.30
CA PHE A 447 -36.19 29.95 -21.03
C PHE A 447 -36.91 31.29 -20.85
N SER A 448 -36.98 31.74 -19.60
CA SER A 448 -37.47 33.06 -19.19
C SER A 448 -36.48 33.68 -18.21
N TYR A 449 -36.36 35.01 -18.20
CA TYR A 449 -35.46 35.74 -17.32
C TYR A 449 -36.25 36.81 -16.56
N ASP A 450 -36.17 36.77 -15.23
CA ASP A 450 -36.92 37.66 -14.32
C ASP A 450 -36.10 38.84 -13.78
N GLY A 451 -34.86 39.03 -14.27
CA GLY A 451 -33.91 40.03 -13.77
C GLY A 451 -32.84 39.46 -12.83
N MET A 452 -33.00 38.22 -12.37
CA MET A 452 -32.01 37.54 -11.52
C MET A 452 -31.83 36.06 -11.85
N ASN A 453 -32.91 35.40 -12.29
CA ASN A 453 -32.97 33.97 -12.50
C ASN A 453 -33.35 33.65 -13.96
N PHE A 454 -32.60 32.74 -14.56
CA PHE A 454 -32.98 32.07 -15.80
C PHE A 454 -33.77 30.81 -15.47
N ALA A 455 -35.05 30.78 -15.83
CA ALA A 455 -35.94 29.65 -15.61
C ALA A 455 -36.17 28.88 -16.92
N ILE A 456 -35.70 27.63 -16.96
CA ILE A 456 -35.79 26.73 -18.12
C ILE A 456 -36.88 25.69 -17.88
N ASN A 457 -37.96 25.79 -18.65
CA ASN A 457 -39.15 24.96 -18.48
C ASN A 457 -39.06 23.68 -19.33
N SER A 458 -38.17 22.77 -18.92
CA SER A 458 -38.00 21.46 -19.57
C SER A 458 -37.95 20.34 -18.53
N LYS A 459 -38.98 19.48 -18.52
CA LYS A 459 -39.03 18.28 -17.67
C LYS A 459 -37.89 17.30 -18.01
N GLN A 460 -37.56 17.16 -19.29
CA GLN A 460 -36.50 16.25 -19.76
C GLN A 460 -35.14 16.67 -19.23
N LEU A 461 -34.81 17.97 -19.38
CA LEU A 461 -33.58 18.54 -18.83
C LEU A 461 -33.55 18.45 -17.31
N ALA A 462 -34.64 18.79 -16.62
CA ALA A 462 -34.71 18.75 -15.16
C ALA A 462 -34.52 17.32 -14.61
N VAL A 463 -35.10 16.31 -15.26
CA VAL A 463 -34.92 14.89 -14.88
C VAL A 463 -33.49 14.43 -15.15
N HIS A 464 -32.90 14.84 -16.26
CA HIS A 464 -31.52 14.50 -16.59
C HIS A 464 -30.50 15.16 -15.65
N LEU A 465 -30.74 16.40 -15.22
CA LEU A 465 -29.84 17.13 -14.33
C LEU A 465 -30.06 16.83 -12.83
N ALA A 466 -31.22 16.27 -12.48
CA ALA A 466 -31.58 15.94 -11.09
C ALA A 466 -30.58 15.04 -10.34
N PRO A 467 -29.85 14.09 -10.98
CA PRO A 467 -28.82 13.28 -10.33
C PRO A 467 -27.56 14.04 -9.94
N PHE A 468 -27.26 15.19 -10.56
CA PHE A 468 -26.06 16.00 -10.25
C PHE A 468 -26.15 16.70 -8.87
N GLY A 469 -27.10 16.34 -8.03
CA GLY A 469 -27.14 16.70 -6.61
C GLY A 469 -27.59 18.13 -6.33
N LYS A 470 -27.59 18.47 -5.03
CA LYS A 470 -27.74 19.85 -4.51
C LYS A 470 -26.35 20.49 -4.37
N CYS A 471 -26.29 21.77 -3.98
CA CYS A 471 -25.03 22.56 -3.87
C CYS A 471 -23.83 21.84 -3.21
N HIS A 472 -24.03 20.98 -2.21
CA HIS A 472 -22.96 20.26 -1.52
C HIS A 472 -22.58 18.91 -2.15
N GLU A 473 -23.39 18.40 -3.08
CA GLU A 473 -23.28 17.07 -3.68
C GLU A 473 -22.95 17.13 -5.18
N LYS A 474 -22.78 18.34 -5.74
CA LYS A 474 -22.45 18.52 -7.15
C LYS A 474 -21.13 17.82 -7.50
N TYR A 475 -21.06 17.27 -8.71
CA TYR A 475 -19.91 16.56 -9.25
C TYR A 475 -19.87 16.68 -10.77
N VAL A 476 -18.70 16.50 -11.39
CA VAL A 476 -18.55 16.48 -12.85
C VAL A 476 -18.87 15.08 -13.38
N PRO A 477 -19.75 14.92 -14.38
CA PRO A 477 -20.04 13.61 -14.96
C PRO A 477 -18.80 12.95 -15.57
N GLY A 478 -18.75 11.61 -15.50
CA GLY A 478 -17.66 10.80 -16.05
C GLY A 478 -17.32 11.13 -17.51
N TYR A 479 -18.34 11.29 -18.36
CA TYR A 479 -18.11 11.63 -19.78
C TYR A 479 -17.39 12.96 -19.97
N ALA A 480 -17.61 13.96 -19.11
CA ALA A 480 -16.98 15.27 -19.23
C ALA A 480 -15.51 15.22 -18.76
N ARG A 481 -15.16 14.27 -17.89
CA ARG A 481 -13.79 14.03 -17.44
C ARG A 481 -12.92 13.34 -18.50
N SER A 482 -13.52 12.62 -19.44
CA SER A 482 -12.78 11.90 -20.50
C SER A 482 -12.58 12.71 -21.79
N LEU A 483 -13.14 13.92 -21.88
CA LEU A 483 -13.05 14.80 -23.04
C LEU A 483 -11.63 15.34 -23.29
N PRO A 484 -11.34 15.83 -24.51
CA PRO A 484 -10.05 16.45 -24.81
C PRO A 484 -9.87 17.78 -24.07
N PRO A 485 -8.62 18.25 -23.87
CA PRO A 485 -8.32 19.48 -23.15
C PRO A 485 -9.05 20.72 -23.66
N GLU A 486 -9.31 20.81 -24.97
CA GLU A 486 -10.06 21.92 -25.59
C GLU A 486 -11.49 22.02 -25.06
N GLN A 487 -12.20 20.89 -24.95
CA GLN A 487 -13.58 20.85 -24.48
C GLN A 487 -13.67 20.97 -22.96
N ILE A 488 -12.70 20.40 -22.23
CA ILE A 488 -12.59 20.61 -20.78
C ILE A 488 -12.41 22.09 -20.45
N ARG A 489 -11.65 22.85 -21.27
CA ARG A 489 -11.50 24.31 -21.08
C ARG A 489 -12.83 25.05 -21.16
N VAL A 490 -13.71 24.70 -22.10
CA VAL A 490 -15.04 25.32 -22.21
C VAL A 490 -15.83 25.16 -20.91
N LEU A 491 -15.80 23.96 -20.33
CA LEU A 491 -16.46 23.69 -19.04
C LEU A 491 -15.82 24.50 -17.89
N LEU A 492 -14.49 24.54 -17.83
CA LEU A 492 -13.75 25.27 -16.78
C LEU A 492 -13.98 26.79 -16.87
N ASP A 493 -13.98 27.35 -18.08
CA ASP A 493 -14.22 28.77 -18.31
C ASP A 493 -15.65 29.17 -17.88
N ALA A 494 -16.64 28.32 -18.19
CA ALA A 494 -18.02 28.53 -17.74
C ALA A 494 -18.17 28.42 -16.21
N LEU A 495 -17.48 27.47 -15.56
CA LEU A 495 -17.43 27.37 -14.09
C LEU A 495 -16.82 28.62 -13.46
N MET A 496 -15.73 29.14 -14.05
CA MET A 496 -15.05 30.35 -13.60
C MET A 496 -15.90 31.61 -13.78
N LEU A 497 -16.69 31.70 -14.85
CA LEU A 497 -17.64 32.81 -15.05
C LEU A 497 -18.84 32.77 -14.10
N GLY A 498 -19.17 31.59 -13.58
CA GLY A 498 -20.24 31.39 -12.59
C GLY A 498 -19.83 31.83 -11.19
N ASP A 499 -19.01 31.02 -10.51
CA ASP A 499 -18.60 31.21 -9.10
C ASP A 499 -17.15 31.69 -8.93
N GLY A 500 -16.43 31.89 -10.03
CA GLY A 500 -15.02 32.26 -10.00
C GLY A 500 -14.80 33.77 -9.92
N TYR A 501 -13.64 34.15 -9.37
CA TYR A 501 -13.17 35.54 -9.41
C TYR A 501 -11.65 35.58 -9.53
N VAL A 502 -11.12 36.69 -10.03
CA VAL A 502 -9.66 36.91 -10.08
C VAL A 502 -9.24 37.70 -8.85
N ASN A 503 -8.30 37.15 -8.08
CA ASN A 503 -7.77 37.83 -6.91
C ASN A 503 -6.98 39.07 -7.35
N ARG A 504 -7.42 40.27 -6.93
CA ARG A 504 -6.83 41.55 -7.34
C ARG A 504 -5.37 41.73 -6.92
N SER A 505 -4.92 41.08 -5.84
CA SER A 505 -3.53 41.23 -5.37
C SER A 505 -2.55 40.29 -6.05
N THR A 506 -2.99 39.10 -6.46
CA THR A 506 -2.10 38.07 -7.03
C THR A 506 -2.33 37.82 -8.52
N GLY A 507 -3.45 38.29 -9.09
CA GLY A 507 -3.87 38.00 -10.46
C GLY A 507 -4.28 36.53 -10.68
N VAL A 508 -4.38 35.74 -9.62
CA VAL A 508 -4.69 34.29 -9.70
C VAL A 508 -6.21 34.11 -9.76
N PRO A 509 -6.73 33.31 -10.73
CA PRO A 509 -8.13 32.91 -10.75
C PRO A 509 -8.44 31.99 -9.57
N VAL A 510 -9.55 32.27 -8.87
CA VAL A 510 -10.02 31.51 -7.71
C VAL A 510 -11.45 31.05 -8.00
N TYR A 511 -11.69 29.75 -7.85
CA TYR A 511 -13.02 29.16 -7.88
C TYR A 511 -13.37 28.68 -6.47
N THR A 512 -14.59 28.98 -6.02
CA THR A 512 -15.06 28.57 -4.69
C THR A 512 -16.26 27.66 -4.82
N THR A 513 -16.23 26.51 -4.15
CA THR A 513 -17.38 25.59 -4.07
C THR A 513 -17.51 25.00 -2.67
N SER A 514 -18.75 24.68 -2.30
CA SER A 514 -19.06 23.97 -1.06
C SER A 514 -19.05 22.44 -1.20
N SER A 515 -18.90 21.90 -2.41
CA SER A 515 -18.81 20.47 -2.68
C SER A 515 -17.35 20.02 -2.71
N LYS A 516 -16.92 19.20 -1.74
CA LYS A 516 -15.56 18.61 -1.73
C LYS A 516 -15.34 17.75 -2.99
N ARG A 517 -16.37 17.04 -3.45
CA ARG A 517 -16.31 16.21 -4.66
C ARG A 517 -16.10 17.05 -5.91
N LEU A 518 -16.85 18.14 -6.07
CA LEU A 518 -16.68 19.03 -7.21
C LEU A 518 -15.29 19.67 -7.23
N ALA A 519 -14.75 20.06 -6.06
CA ALA A 519 -13.40 20.59 -5.96
C ALA A 519 -12.35 19.58 -6.42
N GLY A 520 -12.50 18.31 -6.03
CA GLY A 520 -11.65 17.21 -6.48
C GLY A 520 -11.75 16.98 -7.99
N ASP A 521 -12.97 16.94 -8.54
CA ASP A 521 -13.20 16.77 -9.98
C ASP A 521 -12.60 17.94 -10.80
N ILE A 522 -12.73 19.18 -10.32
CA ILE A 522 -12.11 20.34 -10.98
C ILE A 522 -10.59 20.24 -10.95
N THR A 523 -10.01 19.76 -9.85
CA THR A 523 -8.56 19.56 -9.74
C THR A 523 -8.07 18.52 -10.76
N GLU A 524 -8.83 17.45 -10.97
CA GLU A 524 -8.58 16.47 -12.04
C GLU A 524 -8.66 17.11 -13.43
N LEU A 525 -9.69 17.91 -13.71
CA LEU A 525 -9.84 18.60 -15.00
C LEU A 525 -8.69 19.58 -15.26
N LEU A 526 -8.26 20.33 -14.25
CA LEU A 526 -7.12 21.24 -14.35
C LEU A 526 -5.85 20.49 -14.73
N LEU A 527 -5.59 19.34 -14.11
CA LEU A 527 -4.45 18.48 -14.42
C LEU A 527 -4.44 18.05 -15.90
N LYS A 528 -5.61 17.64 -16.42
CA LYS A 528 -5.80 17.21 -17.83
C LYS A 528 -5.62 18.34 -18.84
N VAL A 529 -5.90 19.58 -18.45
CA VAL A 529 -5.67 20.78 -19.27
C VAL A 529 -4.23 21.30 -19.18
N GLY A 530 -3.41 20.71 -18.29
CA GLY A 530 -2.04 21.12 -18.01
C GLY A 530 -1.95 22.33 -17.08
N TRP A 531 -3.02 22.65 -16.36
CA TRP A 531 -3.09 23.68 -15.34
C TRP A 531 -2.92 23.06 -13.94
N SER A 532 -2.57 23.89 -12.95
CA SER A 532 -2.45 23.44 -11.56
C SER A 532 -3.51 24.11 -10.70
N GLY A 533 -4.35 23.31 -10.04
CA GLY A 533 -5.25 23.75 -8.97
C GLY A 533 -4.68 23.39 -7.60
N ASN A 534 -4.86 24.26 -6.62
CA ASN A 534 -4.56 23.97 -5.21
C ASN A 534 -5.89 24.10 -4.45
N THR A 535 -6.31 23.03 -3.77
CA THR A 535 -7.57 22.97 -3.00
C THR A 535 -7.39 23.35 -1.53
#